data_AF-A0A7Y3JCQ3-F1
#
_entry.id   AF-A0A7Y3JCQ3-F1
#
_cell.length_a   1.000
_cell.length_b   1.000
_cell.length_c   1.000
_cell.angle_alpha   90.00
_cell.angle_beta   90.00
_cell.angle_gamma   90.00
#
_symmetry.space_group_name_H-M   'P 1'
#
loop_
_entity.id
_entity.type
_entity.pdbx_description
1 polymer ?
#
loop_
_entity_poly.entity_id
_entity_poly.type
_entity_poly.pdbx_seq_one_letter_code
_entity_poly.pdbx_strand_id
1 'polypeptide(L)'
;MNTLASMHPGAWAIVTKVRAEGALMHRLAALGLRAGNRLLVLRRARFHGPIHVRIGTTELLLRHADACHVEVAACHEMQTASACATQPIAPPRI
;
A
#
# COMPACT_ATOMS: atom_id res chain seq x y z
N MET A 1 14.38 1.57 -1.61
CA MET A 1 13.11 1.46 -2.35
C MET A 1 12.46 0.16 -1.91
N ASN A 2 11.28 0.22 -1.29
CA ASN A 2 10.62 -0.97 -0.74
C ASN A 2 9.59 -1.51 -1.72
N THR A 3 9.55 -2.83 -1.88
CA THR A 3 8.56 -3.52 -2.70
C THR A 3 7.52 -4.17 -1.79
N LEU A 4 6.34 -4.44 -2.34
CA LEU A 4 5.28 -5.15 -1.61
C LEU A 4 5.76 -6.52 -1.11
N ALA A 5 6.71 -7.15 -1.82
CA ALA A 5 7.26 -8.45 -1.47
C ALA A 5 8.07 -8.47 -0.15
N SER A 6 8.71 -7.36 0.21
CA SER A 6 9.51 -7.24 1.44
C SER A 6 8.75 -6.65 2.63
N MET A 7 7.46 -6.35 2.46
CA MET A 7 6.59 -5.85 3.51
C MET A 7 6.30 -6.93 4.57
N HIS A 8 6.23 -6.50 5.83
CA HIS A 8 5.78 -7.35 6.93
C HIS A 8 4.24 -7.47 6.94
N PRO A 9 3.69 -8.64 7.28
CA PRO A 9 2.26 -8.78 7.51
C PRO A 9 1.83 -7.93 8.72
N GLY A 10 0.65 -7.32 8.63
CA GLY A 10 0.11 -6.37 9.60
C GLY A 10 0.48 -4.91 9.34
N ALA A 11 1.38 -4.62 8.39
CA ALA A 11 1.80 -3.25 8.10
C ALA A 11 0.97 -2.60 6.98
N TRP A 12 0.75 -1.29 7.12
CA TRP A 12 0.13 -0.44 6.12
C TRP A 12 1.16 0.10 5.12
N ALA A 13 0.77 0.17 3.85
CA ALA A 13 1.60 0.75 2.81
C ALA A 13 0.77 1.54 1.80
N ILE A 14 1.43 2.46 1.11
CA ILE A 14 0.87 3.20 -0.01
C ILE A 14 1.58 2.75 -1.28
N VAL A 15 0.82 2.38 -2.30
CA VAL A 15 1.36 2.07 -3.62
C VAL A 15 1.95 3.34 -4.23
N THR A 16 3.25 3.38 -4.44
CA THR A 16 3.92 4.51 -5.09
C THR A 16 3.97 4.32 -6.59
N LYS A 17 4.30 3.10 -7.04
CA LYS A 17 4.48 2.79 -8.46
C LYS A 17 4.22 1.31 -8.73
N VAL A 18 3.66 1.00 -9.90
CA VAL A 18 3.45 -0.37 -10.36
C VAL A 18 4.27 -0.57 -11.64
N ARG A 19 5.35 -1.35 -11.56
CA ARG A 19 6.21 -1.72 -12.71
C ARG A 19 5.68 -2.95 -13.44
N ALA A 20 4.42 -2.90 -13.88
CA ALA A 20 3.82 -3.94 -14.71
C ALA A 20 3.64 -3.42 -16.15
N GLU A 21 3.78 -4.29 -17.13
CA GLU A 21 3.59 -3.96 -18.55
C GLU A 21 2.29 -4.53 -19.13
N GLY A 22 1.73 -3.81 -20.11
CA GLY A 22 0.59 -4.23 -20.92
C GLY A 22 -0.64 -4.67 -20.11
N ALA A 23 -1.17 -5.85 -20.44
CA ALA A 23 -2.40 -6.38 -19.87
C ALA A 23 -2.28 -6.72 -18.36
N LEU A 24 -1.09 -6.96 -17.82
CA LEU A 24 -0.91 -7.18 -16.38
C LEU A 24 -1.20 -5.90 -15.60
N MET A 25 -0.67 -4.76 -16.07
CA MET A 25 -0.91 -3.47 -15.44
C MET A 25 -2.39 -3.13 -15.40
N HIS A 26 -3.11 -3.32 -16.51
CA HIS A 26 -4.55 -3.06 -16.56
C HIS A 26 -5.35 -3.95 -15.60
N ARG A 27 -5.01 -5.24 -15.50
CA ARG A 27 -5.65 -6.15 -14.53
C ARG A 27 -5.40 -5.70 -13.09
N LEU A 28 -4.16 -5.36 -12.74
CA LEU A 28 -3.82 -4.87 -11.40
C LEU A 28 -4.55 -3.56 -11.10
N ALA A 29 -4.56 -2.61 -12.04
CA ALA A 29 -5.26 -1.34 -11.89
C ALA A 29 -6.79 -1.52 -11.74
N ALA A 30 -7.41 -2.42 -12.52
CA ALA A 30 -8.82 -2.75 -12.43
C ALA A 30 -9.20 -3.36 -11.07
N LEU A 31 -8.27 -4.09 -10.44
CA LEU A 31 -8.42 -4.65 -9.11
C LEU A 31 -8.16 -3.64 -7.98
N GLY A 32 -7.67 -2.43 -8.32
CA GLY A 32 -7.39 -1.37 -7.35
C GLY A 32 -5.91 -1.21 -6.97
N LEU A 33 -4.99 -1.97 -7.57
CA LEU A 33 -3.54 -1.77 -7.46
C LEU A 33 -3.08 -0.65 -8.39
N ARG A 34 -3.35 0.59 -7.98
CA ARG A 34 -2.92 1.83 -8.64
C ARG A 34 -2.07 2.68 -7.70
N ALA A 35 -1.22 3.53 -8.26
CA ALA A 35 -0.47 4.51 -7.49
C ALA A 35 -1.41 5.41 -6.67
N GLY A 36 -1.02 5.69 -5.43
CA GLY A 36 -1.78 6.48 -4.45
C GLY A 36 -2.74 5.66 -3.59
N ASN A 37 -3.03 4.41 -3.91
CA ASN A 37 -3.91 3.60 -3.08
C ASN A 37 -3.19 3.07 -1.83
N ARG A 38 -3.90 3.16 -0.69
CA ARG A 38 -3.51 2.54 0.57
C ARG A 38 -3.88 1.07 0.56
N LEU A 39 -2.97 0.23 1.05
CA LEU A 39 -3.18 -1.19 1.22
C LEU A 39 -2.68 -1.65 2.59
N LEU A 40 -3.27 -2.75 3.06
CA LEU A 40 -2.86 -3.45 4.27
C LEU A 40 -2.35 -4.83 3.89
N VAL A 41 -1.15 -5.18 4.33
CA VAL A 41 -0.65 -6.55 4.16
C VAL A 41 -1.29 -7.40 5.24
N LEU A 42 -2.20 -8.29 4.87
CA LEU A 42 -2.92 -9.13 5.81
C LEU A 42 -2.04 -10.28 6.30
N ARG A 43 -1.46 -11.02 5.34
CA ARG A 43 -0.64 -12.20 5.62
C ARG A 43 0.24 -12.54 4.42
N ARG A 44 1.35 -13.22 4.69
CA ARG A 44 2.22 -13.79 3.67
C ARG A 44 2.30 -15.29 3.86
N ALA A 45 2.17 -16.06 2.79
CA ALA A 45 2.41 -17.49 2.84
C ALA A 45 3.91 -17.79 3.03
N ARG A 46 4.22 -18.81 3.82
CA ARG A 46 5.57 -19.39 3.93
C ARG A 46 6.02 -19.95 2.57
N PHE A 47 7.32 -19.93 2.26
CA PHE A 47 7.90 -20.48 1.01
C PHE A 47 7.57 -19.71 -0.29
N HIS A 48 7.92 -18.42 -0.39
CA HIS A 48 7.65 -17.59 -1.60
C HIS A 48 6.20 -17.64 -2.10
N GLY A 49 5.26 -17.96 -1.21
CA GLY A 49 3.86 -18.07 -1.54
C GLY A 49 3.22 -16.70 -1.79
N PRO A 50 1.96 -16.69 -2.24
CA PRO A 50 1.25 -15.45 -2.52
C PRO A 50 1.13 -14.57 -1.27
N ILE A 51 1.11 -13.26 -1.51
CA ILE A 51 0.92 -12.21 -0.51
C ILE A 51 -0.54 -11.81 -0.52
N HIS A 52 -1.18 -11.83 0.64
CA HIS A 52 -2.54 -11.41 0.80
C HIS A 52 -2.56 -9.94 1.24
N VAL A 53 -3.14 -9.07 0.41
CA VAL A 53 -3.28 -7.65 0.68
C VAL A 53 -4.74 -7.22 0.59
N ARG A 54 -5.11 -6.23 1.41
CA ARG A 54 -6.42 -5.59 1.35
C ARG A 54 -6.29 -4.16 0.88
N ILE A 55 -7.12 -3.77 -0.10
CA ILE A 55 -7.12 -2.46 -0.73
C ILE A 55 -8.53 -1.88 -0.58
N GLY A 56 -8.68 -0.92 0.32
CA GLY A 56 -10.00 -0.42 0.71
C GLY A 56 -10.87 -1.56 1.26
N THR A 57 -11.82 -2.01 0.45
CA THR A 57 -12.76 -3.11 0.76
C THR A 57 -12.46 -4.42 0.05
N THR A 58 -11.55 -4.43 -0.92
CA THR A 58 -11.25 -5.62 -1.74
C THR A 58 -10.00 -6.31 -1.23
N GLU A 59 -10.07 -7.64 -1.11
CA GLU A 59 -8.95 -8.50 -0.72
C GLU A 59 -8.37 -9.20 -1.95
N LEU A 60 -7.04 -9.17 -2.08
CA LEU A 60 -6.30 -9.62 -3.25
C LEU A 60 -5.11 -10.49 -2.85
N LEU A 61 -5.02 -11.66 -3.49
CA LEU A 61 -3.86 -12.53 -3.39
C LEU A 61 -2.93 -12.26 -4.58
N LEU A 62 -1.80 -11.60 -4.32
CA LEU A 62 -0.77 -11.37 -5.32
C LEU A 62 0.28 -12.48 -5.30
N ARG A 63 0.74 -12.91 -6.48
CA ARG A 63 1.93 -13.75 -6.56
C ARG A 63 3.16 -12.95 -6.13
N HIS A 64 4.17 -13.66 -5.62
CA HIS A 64 5.44 -13.04 -5.24
C HIS A 64 6.08 -12.26 -6.40
N ALA A 65 6.02 -12.79 -7.62
CA ALA A 65 6.54 -12.13 -8.81
C ALA A 65 5.82 -10.78 -9.09
N ASP A 66 4.49 -10.73 -8.97
CA ASP A 66 3.73 -9.49 -9.18
C ASP A 66 4.03 -8.48 -8.06
N ALA A 67 4.14 -8.95 -6.81
CA ALA A 67 4.47 -8.11 -5.67
C ALA A 67 5.88 -7.47 -5.74
N CYS A 68 6.83 -8.12 -6.41
CA CYS A 68 8.15 -7.54 -6.68
C CYS A 68 8.11 -6.34 -7.63
N HIS A 69 7.11 -6.26 -8.50
CA HIS A 69 6.92 -5.15 -9.45
C HIS A 69 6.18 -3.96 -8.82
N VAL A 70 5.52 -4.17 -7.68
CA VAL A 70 4.78 -3.11 -6.99
C VAL A 70 5.69 -2.45 -5.95
N GLU A 71 6.01 -1.19 -6.19
CA GLU A 71 6.71 -0.34 -5.24
C GLU A 71 5.72 0.26 -4.26
N VAL A 72 6.08 0.20 -2.97
CA VAL A 72 5.25 0.72 -1.89
C VAL A 72 6.09 1.52 -0.90
N ALA A 73 5.47 2.55 -0.32
CA ALA A 73 5.99 3.26 0.82
C ALA A 73 5.28 2.73 2.08
N ALA A 74 6.03 2.16 3.02
CA ALA A 74 5.47 1.75 4.30
C ALA A 74 5.03 3.01 5.08
N CYS A 75 3.76 3.06 5.47
CA CYS A 75 3.27 4.04 6.42
C CYS A 75 3.35 3.38 7.79
N HIS A 76 4.47 3.60 8.48
CA HIS A 76 4.60 3.26 9.90
C HIS A 76 3.78 4.27 10.69
N GLU A 77 2.45 4.14 10.66
CA GLU A 77 1.57 4.95 11.50
C GLU A 77 1.10 4.08 12.66
N MET A 78 1.63 4.40 13.84
CA MET A 78 0.98 4.16 15.12
C MET A 78 -0.42 4.77 15.03
N GLN A 79 -1.37 3.96 14.61
CA GLN A 79 -2.76 4.35 14.41
C GLN A 79 -3.49 4.29 15.75
N THR A 80 -2.99 5.03 16.75
CA THR A 80 -3.83 5.49 17.86
C THR A 80 -4.61 6.68 17.34
N ALA A 81 -5.92 6.55 17.32
CA ALA A 81 -6.85 7.66 17.16
C ALA A 81 -6.40 8.86 18.01
N SER A 82 -6.20 10.03 17.38
CA SER A 82 -6.33 11.39 17.94
C SER A 82 -5.29 12.36 17.37
N ALA A 83 -5.71 13.10 16.34
CA ALA A 83 -5.30 14.47 16.03
C ALA A 83 -6.13 14.84 14.78
N CYS A 84 -7.31 15.45 14.87
CA CYS A 84 -7.57 16.70 15.54
C CYS A 84 -6.45 17.72 15.27
N ALA A 85 -6.23 18.02 13.98
CA ALA A 85 -5.57 19.25 13.56
C ALA A 85 -6.61 20.16 12.90
N THR A 86 -7.38 20.84 13.74
CA THR A 86 -7.78 22.23 13.43
C THR A 86 -6.46 22.98 13.28
N GLN A 87 -6.14 23.44 12.07
CA GLN A 87 -5.04 24.37 11.87
C GLN A 87 -5.44 25.71 12.53
N PRO A 88 -4.71 26.23 13.53
CA PRO A 88 -4.92 27.61 13.94
C PRO A 88 -4.27 28.51 12.89
N ILE A 89 -5.12 29.33 12.26
CA ILE A 89 -4.72 30.50 11.51
C ILE A 89 -3.77 31.36 12.36
N ALA A 90 -2.58 31.66 11.84
CA ALA A 90 -1.69 32.66 12.45
C ALA A 90 -2.19 34.07 12.06
N PRO A 91 -2.39 35.01 12.99
CA PRO A 91 -2.62 36.40 12.60
C PRO A 91 -1.28 37.02 12.15
N PRO A 92 -1.31 37.97 11.18
CA PRO A 92 -0.13 38.72 10.80
C PRO A 92 0.31 39.62 11.97
N ARG A 93 1.58 39.55 12.36
CA ARG A 93 2.19 40.55 13.25
C ARG A 93 2.49 41.80 12.43
N ILE A 94 1.84 42.89 12.83
CA ILE A 94 2.20 44.29 12.51
C ILE A 94 3.44 44.65 13.31
#